data_AF-A0A5Q3QEF0-F1
#
_entry.id   AF-A0A5Q3QEF0-F1
#
_cell.length_a   1.000
_cell.length_b   1.000
_cell.length_c   1.000
_cell.angle_alpha   90.00
_cell.angle_beta   90.00
_cell.angle_gamma   90.00
#
_symmetry.space_group_name_H-M   'P 1'
#
loop_
_entity.id
_entity.type
_entity.pdbx_description
1 polymer ?
#
loop_
_entity_poly.entity_id
_entity_poly.type
_entity_poly.pdbx_seq_one_letter_code
_entity_poly.pdbx_strand_id
1 'polypeptide(L)'
;MTIGTSASTSGPAAEERADGECDEREPLPTAPSSVVWSGGHAYVLEGVGGRSMWAGVDDRGRPRFLTDADLRRRGWSHTRA
;
A
#
# COMPACT_ATOMS: atom_id res chain seq x y z
N MET A 1 -2.15 -21.90 -57.12
CA MET A 1 -3.32 -22.56 -56.50
C MET A 1 -2.73 -23.39 -55.37
N THR A 2 -2.63 -22.97 -54.09
CA THR A 2 -3.57 -22.17 -53.24
C THR A 2 -4.95 -22.85 -53.18
N ILE A 3 -5.63 -23.17 -52.06
CA ILE A 3 -5.51 -22.99 -50.57
C ILE A 3 -5.64 -24.38 -49.85
N GLY A 4 -5.71 -24.61 -48.53
CA GLY A 4 -5.72 -23.84 -47.24
C GLY A 4 -5.58 -24.84 -46.05
N THR A 5 -5.08 -24.49 -44.85
CA THR A 5 -5.73 -23.79 -43.71
C THR A 5 -6.80 -24.61 -42.93
N SER A 6 -6.37 -25.19 -41.79
CA SER A 6 -6.96 -25.16 -40.41
C SER A 6 -8.45 -25.57 -40.17
N ALA A 7 -8.96 -25.92 -38.98
CA ALA A 7 -8.50 -26.06 -37.58
C ALA A 7 -9.43 -27.05 -36.81
N SER A 8 -9.08 -27.44 -35.56
CA SER A 8 -9.97 -27.71 -34.40
C SER A 8 -9.16 -28.46 -33.31
N THR A 9 -8.45 -27.79 -32.40
CA THR A 9 -8.97 -27.20 -31.13
C THR A 9 -9.44 -28.25 -30.11
N SER A 10 -8.51 -28.74 -29.28
CA SER A 10 -8.83 -29.29 -27.96
C SER A 10 -8.66 -28.20 -26.90
N GLY A 11 -9.70 -27.96 -26.10
CA GLY A 11 -9.55 -27.31 -24.78
C GLY A 11 -8.82 -28.26 -23.80
N PRO A 12 -8.27 -27.72 -22.70
CA PRO A 12 -9.08 -27.16 -21.61
C PRO A 12 -8.79 -25.67 -21.39
N ALA A 13 -9.77 -24.81 -21.12
CA ALA A 13 -10.69 -24.81 -19.96
C ALA A 13 -9.96 -24.46 -18.63
N ALA A 14 -9.76 -23.16 -18.44
CA ALA A 14 -9.70 -22.44 -17.16
C ALA A 14 -8.74 -22.97 -16.07
N GLU A 15 -7.51 -22.48 -16.08
CA GLU A 15 -6.94 -21.79 -14.91
C GLU A 15 -5.74 -20.92 -15.35
N GLU A 16 -6.00 -19.92 -16.19
CA GLU A 16 -5.07 -18.78 -16.31
C GLU A 16 -5.21 -17.96 -15.02
N ARG A 17 -4.48 -18.37 -13.99
CA ARG A 17 -4.15 -17.45 -12.92
C ARG A 17 -3.29 -16.39 -13.55
N ALA A 18 -3.81 -15.17 -13.60
CA ALA A 18 -2.99 -14.00 -13.85
C ALA A 18 -2.06 -13.84 -12.65
N ASP A 19 -0.97 -14.61 -12.65
CA ASP A 19 0.25 -14.30 -11.94
C ASP A 19 0.71 -12.95 -12.48
N GLY A 20 0.19 -11.89 -11.87
CA GLY A 20 0.57 -10.52 -12.18
C GLY A 20 2.05 -10.41 -11.88
N GLU A 21 2.86 -10.41 -12.93
CA GLU A 21 4.30 -10.26 -12.85
C GLU A 21 4.61 -9.02 -12.02
N CYS A 22 5.00 -9.25 -10.77
CA CYS A 22 5.48 -8.21 -9.89
C CYS A 22 6.78 -7.72 -10.53
N ASP A 23 6.76 -6.56 -11.18
CA ASP A 23 7.95 -6.02 -11.83
C ASP A 23 9.05 -5.84 -10.77
N GLU A 24 10.00 -6.77 -10.75
CA GLU A 24 11.03 -6.86 -9.70
C GLU A 24 12.09 -5.76 -9.83
N ARG A 25 11.90 -4.76 -10.71
CA ARG A 25 12.95 -3.84 -11.15
C ARG A 25 12.67 -2.36 -10.99
N GLU A 26 11.43 -1.92 -10.72
CA GLU A 26 11.21 -0.55 -10.25
C GLU A 26 11.39 -0.47 -8.73
N PRO A 27 12.49 0.15 -8.22
CA PRO A 27 12.69 0.27 -6.78
C PRO A 27 11.57 1.14 -6.21
N LEU A 28 10.82 0.57 -5.26
CA LEU A 28 9.76 1.29 -4.56
C LEU A 28 10.28 2.65 -4.09
N PRO A 29 9.52 3.76 -4.28
CA PRO A 29 9.92 5.11 -3.89
C PRO A 29 9.92 5.25 -2.36
N THR A 30 10.96 4.69 -1.76
CA THR A 30 11.21 4.58 -0.32
C THR A 30 11.85 5.86 0.21
N ALA A 31 11.17 6.99 -0.03
CA ALA A 31 11.48 8.23 0.66
C ALA A 31 11.40 8.00 2.19
N PRO A 32 12.35 8.50 2.99
CA PRO A 32 12.41 8.20 4.41
C PRO A 32 11.21 8.78 5.16
N SER A 33 10.25 7.93 5.51
CA SER A 33 9.06 8.27 6.29
C SER A 33 9.39 8.28 7.78
N SER A 34 8.92 9.28 8.53
CA SER A 34 8.95 9.22 10.00
C SER A 34 7.77 8.40 10.52
N VAL A 35 7.98 7.56 11.53
CA VAL A 35 6.92 6.73 12.13
C VAL A 35 6.91 6.93 13.65
N VAL A 36 5.71 7.02 14.22
CA VAL A 36 5.46 7.06 15.67
C VAL A 36 4.28 6.17 16.04
N TRP A 37 4.18 5.82 17.32
CA TRP A 37 3.11 5.01 17.89
C TRP A 37 2.25 5.86 18.81
N SER A 38 0.92 5.75 18.73
CA SER A 38 -0.01 6.41 19.65
C SER A 38 -1.26 5.56 19.84
N GLY A 39 -1.65 5.29 21.09
CA GLY A 39 -2.82 4.47 21.42
C GLY A 39 -2.76 3.04 20.86
N GLY A 40 -1.56 2.47 20.66
CA GLY A 40 -1.37 1.13 20.09
C GLY A 40 -1.25 1.08 18.55
N HIS A 41 -1.48 2.20 17.86
CA HIS A 41 -1.45 2.29 16.39
C HIS A 41 -0.21 3.02 15.88
N ALA A 42 0.29 2.59 14.73
CA ALA A 42 1.36 3.29 14.01
C ALA A 42 0.78 4.46 13.20
N TYR A 43 1.54 5.56 13.16
CA TYR A 43 1.27 6.76 12.37
C TYR A 43 2.52 7.13 11.58
N VAL A 44 2.37 7.34 10.28
CA VAL A 44 3.43 7.71 9.33
C VAL A 44 3.30 9.19 8.99
N LEU A 45 4.43 9.90 8.90
CA LEU A 45 4.45 11.31 8.51
C LEU A 45 4.36 11.46 7.00
N GLU A 46 3.21 11.88 6.52
CA GLU A 46 2.89 12.11 5.11
C GLU A 46 2.95 13.60 4.76
N GLY A 47 3.65 13.91 3.66
CA GLY A 47 3.75 15.26 3.10
C GLY A 47 2.64 15.54 2.08
N VAL A 48 1.45 15.91 2.53
CA VAL A 48 0.29 16.11 1.64
C VAL A 48 0.12 17.59 1.30
N GLY A 49 0.32 17.96 0.03
CA GLY A 49 0.02 19.30 -0.47
C GLY A 49 0.75 20.44 0.25
N GLY A 50 2.01 20.22 0.63
CA GLY A 50 2.82 21.19 1.40
C GLY A 50 2.51 21.22 2.90
N ARG A 51 1.76 20.24 3.43
CA ARG A 51 1.47 20.10 4.86
C ARG A 51 1.86 18.71 5.35
N SER A 52 2.58 18.65 6.46
CA SER A 52 2.91 17.40 7.13
C SER A 52 1.74 16.94 8.00
N MET A 53 1.20 15.76 7.72
CA MET A 53 0.13 15.12 8.49
C MET A 53 0.52 13.70 8.86
N TRP A 54 0.07 13.23 10.02
CA TRP A 54 0.33 11.88 10.51
C TRP A 54 -0.82 10.96 10.10
N ALA A 55 -0.59 10.10 9.11
CA ALA A 55 -1.54 9.12 8.61
C ALA A 55 -1.42 7.80 9.37
N GLY A 56 -2.53 7.27 9.87
CA GLY A 56 -2.58 5.99 10.57
C GLY A 56 -4.00 5.44 10.61
N VAL A 57 -4.26 4.52 11.54
CA VAL A 57 -5.59 3.94 11.78
C VAL A 57 -6.03 4.12 13.23
N ASP A 58 -7.35 4.03 13.47
CA ASP A 58 -7.93 3.89 14.80
C ASP A 58 -8.19 2.42 15.17
N ASP A 59 -8.69 2.17 16.39
CA ASP A 59 -9.03 0.84 16.92
C ASP A 59 -10.09 0.08 16.10
N ARG A 60 -10.75 0.75 15.15
CA ARG A 60 -11.75 0.18 14.24
C ARG A 60 -11.20 -0.02 12.83
N GLY A 61 -9.89 0.17 12.63
CA GLY A 61 -9.23 0.10 11.33
C GLY A 61 -9.60 1.27 10.40
N ARG A 62 -10.19 2.35 10.91
CA ARG A 62 -10.57 3.50 10.06
C ARG A 62 -9.36 4.38 9.81
N PRO A 63 -9.11 4.83 8.56
CA PRO A 63 -8.02 5.73 8.26
C PRO A 63 -8.19 7.05 9.01
N ARG A 64 -7.11 7.55 9.60
CA ARG A 64 -7.09 8.74 10.43
C ARG A 64 -5.87 9.60 10.12
N PHE A 65 -6.10 10.89 9.94
CA PHE A 65 -5.07 11.91 9.83
C PHE A 65 -5.03 12.73 11.12
N LEU A 66 -3.83 12.92 11.67
CA LEU A 66 -3.56 13.69 12.87
C LEU A 66 -2.56 14.82 12.57
N THR A 67 -2.69 15.94 13.28
CA THR A 67 -1.62 16.95 13.32
C THR A 67 -0.58 16.59 14.39
N ASP A 68 0.61 17.21 14.33
CA ASP A 68 1.62 17.13 15.40
C ASP A 68 1.03 17.46 16.78
N ALA A 69 0.16 18.48 16.83
CA ALA A 69 -0.53 18.88 18.06
C ALA A 69 -1.50 17.81 18.58
N ASP A 70 -2.15 17.04 17.70
CA ASP A 70 -3.06 15.97 18.13
C ASP A 70 -2.30 14.76 18.70
N LEU A 71 -1.18 14.38 18.08
CA LEU A 71 -0.28 13.36 18.63
C LEU A 71 0.28 13.81 19.98
N ARG A 72 0.80 15.03 20.09
CA ARG A 72 1.32 15.57 21.35
C ARG A 72 0.28 15.55 22.49
N ARG A 73 -0.99 15.85 22.20
CA ARG A 73 -2.08 15.73 23.20
C ARG A 73 -2.44 14.29 23.56
N ARG A 74 -2.28 13.34 22.63
CA ARG A 74 -2.56 11.90 22.84
C ARG A 74 -1.45 11.16 23.57
N GLY A 75 -0.23 11.69 23.52
CA GLY A 75 0.98 10.94 23.83
C GLY A 75 1.38 10.05 22.65
N TRP A 76 2.67 10.01 22.36
CA TRP A 76 3.25 9.20 21.30
C TRP A 76 4.67 8.76 21.65
N SER A 77 5.15 7.70 21.00
CA SER A 77 6.49 7.15 21.18
C SER A 77 7.12 6.78 19.83
N HIS A 78 8.45 6.85 19.73
CA HIS A 78 9.18 6.35 18.54
C HIS A 78 9.19 4.82 18.44
N THR A 79 9.05 4.13 19.57
CA THR A 79 8.96 2.67 19.65
C THR A 79 7.53 2.24 19.98
N ARG A 80 7.16 1.03 19.54
CA ARG A 80 6.00 0.33 20.10
C ARG A 80 6.32 -0.09 21.54
N ALA A 81 5.35 0.08 22.43
CA ALA A 81 5.35 -0.49 23.77
C ALA A 81 4.45 -1.74 23.82
#